data_AF-A0A7W0N7W4-F1
#
_entry.id   AF-A0A7W0N7W4-F1
#
_cell.length_a   1.000
_cell.length_b   1.000
_cell.length_c   1.000
_cell.angle_alpha   90.00
_cell.angle_beta   90.00
_cell.angle_gamma   90.00
#
_symmetry.space_group_name_H-M   'P 1'
#
loop_
_entity.id
_entity.type
_entity.pdbx_description
1 polymer ?
#
loop_
_entity_poly.entity_id
_entity_poly.type
_entity_poly.pdbx_seq_one_letter_code
_entity_poly.pdbx_strand_id
1 'polypeptide(L)'
;MTNKSEELAESKTNHLKENLESVGQIIVGEIETIGGILTGDPVTRAEGEFNLEVGKLHQKSNKNLTAIEDNKEIIREESNESGEVKSVE
;
A
#
# COMPACT_ATOMS: atom_id res chain seq x y z
N MET A 1 10.38 -16.71 21.71
CA MET A 1 9.77 -17.25 20.47
C MET A 1 8.61 -16.33 20.15
N THR A 2 8.83 -15.34 19.31
CA THR A 2 7.78 -14.37 18.94
C THR A 2 6.79 -15.08 18.03
N ASN A 3 5.50 -14.95 18.33
CA ASN A 3 4.45 -15.69 17.64
C ASN A 3 4.34 -15.20 16.20
N LYS A 4 4.57 -16.08 15.23
CA LYS A 4 4.52 -15.81 13.78
C LYS A 4 3.19 -15.19 13.30
N SER A 5 2.12 -15.38 14.08
CA SER A 5 0.79 -14.80 13.89
C SER A 5 0.72 -13.29 14.21
N GLU A 6 1.53 -12.79 15.14
CA GLU A 6 1.59 -11.37 15.49
C GLU A 6 2.32 -10.57 14.39
N GLU A 7 3.40 -11.12 13.83
CA GLU A 7 4.20 -10.50 12.76
C GLU A 7 3.40 -10.32 11.44
N LEU A 8 2.55 -11.28 11.10
CA LEU A 8 1.65 -11.21 9.93
C LEU A 8 0.52 -10.20 10.10
N ALA A 9 -0.03 -10.07 11.31
CA ALA A 9 -1.07 -9.09 11.59
C ALA A 9 -0.51 -7.66 11.51
N GLU A 10 0.70 -7.45 12.04
CA GLU A 10 1.37 -6.15 12.04
C GLU A 10 1.75 -5.68 10.64
N SER A 11 2.27 -6.57 9.78
CA SER A 11 2.52 -6.31 8.36
C SER A 11 1.25 -5.88 7.60
N LYS A 12 0.13 -6.62 7.75
CA LYS A 12 -1.15 -6.27 7.08
C LYS A 12 -1.68 -4.90 7.54
N THR A 13 -1.56 -4.57 8.84
CA THR A 13 -2.00 -3.26 9.34
C THR A 13 -1.13 -2.11 8.83
N ASN A 14 0.18 -2.32 8.69
CA ASN A 14 1.09 -1.30 8.16
C ASN A 14 0.78 -0.99 6.69
N HIS A 15 0.49 -2.00 5.86
CA HIS A 15 0.11 -1.77 4.46
C HIS A 15 -1.22 -1.06 4.29
N LEU A 16 -2.22 -1.35 5.13
CA LEU A 16 -3.49 -0.62 5.08
C LEU A 16 -3.29 0.86 5.42
N LYS A 17 -2.46 1.14 6.44
CA LYS A 17 -2.12 2.51 6.85
C LYS A 17 -1.38 3.25 5.75
N GLU A 18 -0.36 2.64 5.15
CA GLU A 18 0.41 3.22 4.04
C GLU A 18 -0.47 3.51 2.81
N ASN A 19 -1.40 2.61 2.50
CA ASN A 19 -2.39 2.83 1.44
C ASN A 19 -3.30 4.02 1.76
N LEU A 20 -3.78 4.12 2.99
CA LEU A 20 -4.66 5.20 3.41
C LEU A 20 -3.95 6.56 3.38
N GLU A 21 -2.68 6.59 3.82
CA GLU A 21 -1.83 7.78 3.73
C GLU A 21 -1.62 8.23 2.29
N SER A 22 -1.35 7.29 1.37
CA SER A 22 -1.20 7.61 -0.06
C SER A 22 -2.47 8.22 -0.68
N VAL A 23 -3.65 7.70 -0.31
CA VAL A 23 -4.93 8.22 -0.76
C VAL A 23 -5.21 9.59 -0.13
N GLY A 24 -4.87 9.77 1.14
CA GLY A 24 -4.99 11.06 1.84
C GLY A 24 -4.19 12.16 1.15
N GLN A 25 -2.95 11.87 0.76
CA GLN A 25 -2.10 12.83 0.03
C GLN A 25 -2.69 13.22 -1.33
N ILE A 26 -3.28 12.27 -2.07
CA ILE A 26 -3.95 12.57 -3.34
C ILE A 26 -5.12 13.53 -3.12
N ILE A 27 -5.97 13.26 -2.12
CA ILE A 27 -7.15 14.08 -1.83
C ILE A 27 -6.74 15.50 -1.42
N VAL A 28 -5.76 15.64 -0.53
CA VAL A 28 -5.24 16.96 -0.12
C VAL A 28 -4.67 17.71 -1.33
N GLY A 29 -3.89 17.02 -2.16
CA GLY A 29 -3.32 17.59 -3.37
C GLY A 29 -4.37 18.13 -4.35
N GLU A 30 -5.47 17.40 -4.57
CA GLU A 30 -6.57 17.87 -5.43
C GLU A 30 -7.26 19.12 -4.86
N ILE A 31 -7.52 19.14 -3.56
CA ILE A 31 -8.16 20.28 -2.89
C ILE A 31 -7.29 21.52 -2.99
N GLU A 32 -5.99 21.41 -2.73
CA GLU A 32 -5.03 22.52 -2.81
C GLU A 32 -4.82 22.99 -4.26
N THR A 33 -4.78 22.07 -5.22
CA THR A 33 -4.67 22.42 -6.65
C THR A 33 -5.88 23.24 -7.09
N ILE A 34 -7.09 22.74 -6.82
CA ILE A 34 -8.34 23.43 -7.19
C ILE A 34 -8.47 24.74 -6.39
N GLY A 35 -8.19 24.71 -5.09
CA GLY A 35 -8.23 25.87 -4.21
C GLY A 35 -7.30 26.98 -4.70
N GLY A 36 -6.04 26.66 -4.97
CA GLY A 36 -5.04 27.60 -5.50
C GLY A 36 -5.42 28.15 -6.87
N ILE A 37 -6.01 27.36 -7.75
CA ILE A 37 -6.54 27.85 -9.03
C ILE A 37 -7.68 28.86 -8.81
N LEU A 38 -8.62 28.55 -7.92
CA LEU A 38 -9.79 29.38 -7.66
C LEU A 38 -9.45 30.68 -6.92
N THR A 39 -8.47 30.65 -6.02
CA THR A 39 -8.01 31.83 -5.26
C THR A 39 -6.93 32.63 -6.01
N GLY A 40 -6.36 32.06 -7.07
CA GLY A 40 -5.20 32.64 -7.76
C GLY A 40 -3.91 32.55 -6.96
N ASP A 41 -3.81 31.62 -6.00
CA ASP A 41 -2.61 31.36 -5.21
C ASP A 41 -1.69 30.35 -5.92
N PRO A 42 -0.57 30.79 -6.52
CA PRO A 42 0.34 29.90 -7.21
C PRO A 42 1.11 28.96 -6.27
N VAL A 43 1.27 29.31 -4.99
CA VAL A 43 1.97 28.50 -4.00
C VAL A 43 1.09 27.32 -3.60
N THR A 44 -0.16 27.59 -3.21
CA THR A 44 -1.11 26.51 -2.86
C THR A 44 -1.35 25.57 -4.03
N ARG A 45 -1.39 26.09 -5.26
CA ARG A 45 -1.48 25.23 -6.45
C ARG A 45 -0.28 24.30 -6.59
N ALA A 46 0.94 24.84 -6.41
CA ALA A 46 2.17 24.05 -6.53
C ALA A 46 2.31 23.00 -5.40
N GLU A 47 1.89 23.34 -4.18
CA GLU A 47 1.80 22.40 -3.06
C GLU A 47 0.81 21.27 -3.37
N GLY A 48 -0.34 21.62 -3.94
CA GLY A 48 -1.34 20.64 -4.37
C GLY A 48 -0.81 19.67 -5.43
N GLU A 49 -0.13 20.19 -6.46
CA GLU A 49 0.50 19.39 -7.51
C GLU A 49 1.56 18.44 -6.93
N PHE A 50 2.37 18.91 -5.98
CA PHE A 50 3.37 18.10 -5.29
C PHE A 50 2.73 16.97 -4.47
N ASN A 51 1.74 17.29 -3.63
CA ASN A 51 1.04 16.29 -2.81
C ASN A 51 0.36 15.22 -3.65
N LEU A 52 -0.20 15.62 -4.79
CA LEU A 52 -0.82 14.71 -5.74
C LEU A 52 0.20 13.74 -6.37
N GLU A 53 1.39 14.23 -6.73
CA GLU A 53 2.46 13.41 -7.30
C GLU A 53 3.04 12.43 -6.27
N VAL A 54 3.32 12.90 -5.05
CA VAL A 54 3.82 12.04 -3.96
C VAL A 54 2.80 10.95 -3.63
N GLY A 55 1.52 11.30 -3.50
CA GLY A 55 0.46 10.33 -3.23
C GLY A 55 0.33 9.28 -4.34
N LYS A 56 0.45 9.68 -5.61
CA LYS A 56 0.45 8.75 -6.76
C LYS A 56 1.67 7.82 -6.76
N LEU A 57 2.86 8.33 -6.44
CA LEU A 57 4.07 7.53 -6.34
C LEU A 57 3.96 6.48 -5.23
N HIS A 58 3.51 6.89 -4.04
CA HIS A 58 3.27 5.98 -2.92
C HIS A 58 2.20 4.93 -3.26
N GLN A 59 1.08 5.34 -3.85
CA GLN A 59 0.04 4.39 -4.25
C GLN A 59 0.56 3.37 -5.28
N LYS A 60 1.38 3.80 -6.23
CA LYS A 60 2.00 2.90 -7.22
C LYS A 60 2.99 1.94 -6.55
N SER A 61 3.79 2.43 -5.60
CA SER A 61 4.70 1.61 -4.81
C SER A 61 3.97 0.55 -3.99
N ASN A 62 2.90 0.95 -3.29
CA ASN A 62 2.15 0.05 -2.42
C ASN A 62 1.33 -0.99 -3.19
N LYS A 63 0.76 -0.63 -4.35
CA LYS A 63 0.09 -1.59 -5.25
C LYS A 63 1.04 -2.69 -5.69
N ASN A 64 2.29 -2.36 -5.99
CA ASN A 64 3.31 -3.35 -6.34
C ASN A 64 3.67 -4.24 -5.15
N LEU A 65 3.79 -3.67 -3.94
CA LEU A 65 4.06 -4.44 -2.73
C LEU A 65 2.91 -5.43 -2.41
N THR A 66 1.67 -4.95 -2.44
CA THR A 66 0.48 -5.78 -2.17
C THR A 66 0.41 -6.95 -3.15
N ALA A 67 0.64 -6.70 -4.44
CA ALA A 67 0.66 -7.76 -5.45
C ALA A 67 1.79 -8.78 -5.27
N ILE A 68 2.93 -8.39 -4.69
CA ILE A 68 4.04 -9.30 -4.38
C ILE A 68 3.72 -10.15 -3.14
N GLU A 69 3.05 -9.57 -2.14
CA GLU A 69 2.65 -10.28 -0.92
C GLU A 69 1.56 -11.33 -1.19
N ASP A 70 0.55 -10.99 -1.98
CA ASP A 70 -0.49 -11.94 -2.39
C ASP A 70 0.12 -13.14 -3.12
N ASN A 71 1.08 -12.90 -4.02
CA ASN A 71 1.82 -13.98 -4.69
C ASN A 71 2.67 -14.82 -3.73
N LYS A 72 3.24 -14.21 -2.68
CA LYS A 72 4.05 -14.93 -1.69
C LYS A 72 3.20 -15.77 -0.73
N GLU A 73 1.96 -15.35 -0.45
CA GLU A 73 0.97 -16.13 0.31
C GLU A 73 0.54 -17.36 -0.50
N ILE A 74 0.21 -17.20 -1.80
CA ILE A 74 -0.15 -18.30 -2.71
C ILE A 74 0.99 -19.34 -2.83
N ILE A 75 2.24 -18.90 -3.05
CA ILE A 75 3.38 -19.82 -3.17
C ILE A 75 3.62 -20.61 -1.87
N ARG A 76 3.36 -20.02 -0.70
CA ARG A 76 3.50 -20.69 0.59
C ARG A 76 2.39 -21.72 0.86
N GLU A 77 1.19 -21.48 0.38
CA GLU A 77 0.07 -22.43 0.47
C GLU A 77 0.34 -23.66 -0.43
N GLU A 78 0.77 -23.46 -1.68
CA GLU A 78 1.11 -24.55 -2.60
C GLU A 78 2.30 -25.40 -2.12
N SER A 79 3.28 -24.78 -1.43
CA SER A 79 4.45 -25.48 -0.87
C SER A 79 4.08 -26.42 0.29
N ASN A 80 3.02 -26.11 1.03
CA ASN A 80 2.58 -26.91 2.18
C ASN A 80 1.64 -28.06 1.76
N GLU A 81 0.87 -27.91 0.67
CA GLU A 81 0.03 -28.99 0.13
C GLU A 81 0.85 -30.06 -0.63
N SER A 82 1.99 -29.71 -1.20
CA SER A 82 2.90 -30.65 -1.89
C SER A 82 3.65 -31.62 -0.95
N GLY A 83 3.59 -31.43 0.37
CA GLY A 83 4.40 -32.15 1.36
C GLY A 83 3.77 -33.41 1.97
N GLU A 84 2.50 -33.71 1.70
CA GLU A 84 1.78 -34.81 2.37
C GLU A 84 1.22 -35.83 1.36
N VAL A 85 2.08 -36.68 0.79
CA VAL A 85 1.67 -38.00 0.29
C VAL A 85 2.48 -39.09 0.99
N LYS A 86 1.91 -39.48 2.14
CA LYS A 86 1.96 -40.77 2.83
C LYS A 86 2.85 -41.84 2.20
N SER A 87 3.95 -42.14 2.88
CA SER A 87 4.51 -43.50 2.93
C SER A 87 3.50 -44.40 3.65
N VAL A 88 2.72 -45.20 2.91
CA VAL A 88 1.97 -46.32 3.47
C VAL A 88 2.76 -47.58 3.11
N GLU A 89 3.30 -48.23 4.14
CA GLU A 89 3.85 -49.59 4.11
C GLU A 89 2.80 -50.62 3.64
#